data_AF-A0A967WSS0-F1
#
_entry.id   AF-A0A967WSS0-F1
#
_cell.length_a   1.000
_cell.length_b   1.000
_cell.length_c   1.000
_cell.angle_alpha   90.00
_cell.angle_beta   90.00
_cell.angle_gamma   90.00
#
_symmetry.space_group_name_H-M   'P 1'
#
loop_
_entity.id
_entity.type
_entity.pdbx_description
1 polymer ?
#
loop_
_entity_poly.entity_id
_entity_poly.type
_entity_poly.pdbx_seq_one_letter_code
_entity_poly.pdbx_strand_id
1 'polypeptide(L)'
;MVLKNLLRRKGRTALTVLGISVGVAAIIALGALANGLEGGYGAVLKGSQADLVLSQPDAMDIMYSSLDESYEGELAVIPGIEKTSSMIQGFLTAEDAPYFF
;
A
#
# COMPACT_ATOMS: atom_id res chain seq x y z
N MET A 1 -8.84 -0.26 46.37
CA MET A 1 -7.41 -0.18 46.77
C MET A 1 -6.49 0.24 45.62
N VAL A 2 -6.60 -0.35 44.42
CA VAL A 2 -5.70 -0.12 43.27
C VAL A 2 -5.76 1.31 42.72
N LEU A 3 -6.95 1.85 42.40
CA LEU A 3 -7.09 3.24 41.90
C LEU A 3 -6.49 4.28 42.85
N LYS A 4 -6.68 4.09 44.16
CA LYS A 4 -6.18 5.00 45.20
C LYS A 4 -4.64 5.01 45.24
N ASN A 5 -4.00 3.88 44.95
CA ASN A 5 -2.53 3.80 44.85
C ASN A 5 -1.99 4.44 43.56
N LEU A 6 -2.69 4.28 42.43
CA LEU A 6 -2.32 4.92 41.16
C LEU A 6 -2.43 6.45 41.25
N LEU A 7 -3.51 6.95 41.85
CA LEU A 7 -3.78 8.38 42.06
C LEU A 7 -2.85 9.04 43.10
N ARG A 8 -2.18 8.24 43.96
CA ARG A 8 -1.22 8.75 44.95
C ARG A 8 0.19 8.90 44.39
N ARG A 9 0.50 8.24 43.26
CA ARG A 9 1.80 8.31 42.55
C ARG A 9 1.61 8.76 41.10
N LYS A 10 0.93 9.91 40.93
CA LYS A 10 0.44 10.43 39.64
C LYS A 10 1.52 10.49 38.55
N GLY A 11 2.70 11.03 38.86
CA GLY A 11 3.78 11.19 37.88
C GLY A 11 4.29 9.85 37.33
N ARG A 12 4.58 8.90 38.23
CA ARG A 12 5.07 7.57 37.83
C ARG A 12 4.03 6.81 37.01
N THR A 13 2.78 6.80 37.47
CA THR A 13 1.66 6.15 36.76
C THR A 13 1.48 6.76 35.37
N ALA A 14 1.44 8.08 35.26
CA ALA A 14 1.27 8.78 33.98
C ALA A 14 2.39 8.44 33.00
N LEU A 15 3.65 8.42 33.46
CA LEU A 15 4.79 8.12 32.59
C LEU A 15 4.76 6.67 32.07
N THR A 16 4.37 5.70 32.91
CA THR A 16 4.18 4.31 32.45
C THR A 16 3.03 4.17 31.47
N VAL A 17 1.90 4.81 31.73
CA VAL A 17 0.74 4.74 30.82
C VAL A 17 1.11 5.37 29.48
N LEU A 18 1.76 6.53 29.47
CA LEU A 18 2.23 7.16 28.24
C LEU A 18 3.20 6.27 27.45
N GLY A 19 4.19 5.67 28.12
CA GLY A 19 5.15 4.79 27.44
C GLY A 19 4.46 3.58 26.79
N ILE A 20 3.54 2.93 27.50
CA ILE A 20 2.77 1.81 26.95
C ILE A 20 1.89 2.27 25.80
N SER A 21 1.16 3.38 25.96
CA SER A 21 0.27 3.90 24.93
C SER A 21 1.02 4.26 23.64
N VAL A 22 2.18 4.90 23.74
CA VAL A 22 3.00 5.25 22.56
C VAL A 22 3.50 3.99 21.86
N GLY A 23 3.98 2.99 22.62
CA GLY A 23 4.44 1.73 22.03
C GLY A 23 3.32 0.97 21.31
N VAL A 24 2.14 0.87 21.92
CA VAL A 24 0.97 0.22 21.32
C VAL A 24 0.49 0.99 20.09
N ALA A 25 0.43 2.33 20.16
CA ALA A 25 0.02 3.17 19.03
C ALA A 25 0.97 3.01 17.83
N ALA A 26 2.28 2.93 18.06
CA ALA A 26 3.25 2.74 16.99
C ALA A 26 3.05 1.39 16.27
N ILE A 27 2.84 0.30 17.01
CA ILE A 27 2.60 -1.04 16.44
C ILE A 27 1.31 -1.04 15.61
N ILE A 28 0.23 -0.45 16.13
CA ILE A 28 -1.05 -0.36 15.41
C ILE A 28 -0.90 0.48 14.15
N ALA A 29 -0.22 1.63 14.23
CA ALA A 29 -0.01 2.51 13.08
C ALA A 29 0.79 1.82 11.96
N LEU A 30 1.87 1.11 12.32
CA LEU A 30 2.64 0.33 11.35
C LEU A 30 1.82 -0.79 10.71
N GLY A 31 1.01 -1.50 11.49
CA GLY A 31 0.11 -2.53 10.98
C GLY A 31 -0.95 -1.96 10.03
N ALA A 32 -1.54 -0.82 10.38
CA ALA A 32 -2.51 -0.13 9.52
C ALA A 32 -1.88 0.35 8.21
N LEU A 33 -0.65 0.89 8.27
CA LEU A 33 0.10 1.31 7.08
C LEU A 33 0.42 0.12 6.17
N ALA A 34 0.87 -1.00 6.74
CA ALA A 34 1.15 -2.22 5.97
C ALA A 34 -0.11 -2.75 5.26
N ASN A 35 -1.24 -2.86 5.99
CA ASN A 35 -2.51 -3.30 5.40
C ASN A 35 -3.02 -2.31 4.33
N GLY A 36 -2.85 -1.00 4.55
CA GLY A 36 -3.23 0.02 3.58
C GLY A 36 -2.41 -0.09 2.30
N LEU A 37 -1.10 -0.32 2.41
CA LEU A 37 -0.22 -0.52 1.26
C LEU A 37 -0.56 -1.79 0.49
N GLU A 38 -0.78 -2.92 1.19
CA GLU A 38 -1.18 -4.19 0.56
C GLU A 38 -2.52 -4.05 -0.19
N GLY A 39 -3.51 -3.44 0.45
CA GLY A 39 -4.81 -3.17 -0.16
C GLY A 39 -4.72 -2.22 -1.36
N GLY A 40 -3.92 -1.15 -1.25
CA GLY A 40 -3.69 -0.19 -2.33
C GLY A 40 -3.02 -0.81 -3.54
N TYR A 41 -1.91 -1.54 -3.34
CA TYR A 41 -1.22 -2.27 -4.42
C TYR A 41 -2.14 -3.31 -5.06
N GLY A 42 -2.89 -4.08 -4.24
CA GLY A 42 -3.85 -5.05 -4.75
C GLY A 42 -4.94 -4.43 -5.60
N ALA A 43 -5.47 -3.27 -5.21
CA ALA A 43 -6.49 -2.55 -5.97
C ALA A 43 -5.94 -2.03 -7.32
N VAL A 44 -4.70 -1.56 -7.35
CA VAL A 44 -4.05 -1.10 -8.58
C VAL A 44 -3.82 -2.25 -9.56
N LEU A 45 -3.28 -3.38 -9.08
CA LEU A 45 -3.00 -4.55 -9.93
C LEU A 45 -4.28 -5.24 -10.40
N LYS A 46 -5.29 -5.37 -9.55
CA LYS A 46 -6.56 -6.03 -9.89
C LYS A 46 -7.58 -5.10 -10.55
N GLY A 47 -7.42 -3.78 -10.43
CA GLY A 47 -8.36 -2.79 -10.96
C GLY A 47 -8.51 -2.87 -12.48
N SER A 48 -7.47 -3.30 -13.19
CA SER A 48 -7.50 -3.52 -14.64
C SER A 48 -8.36 -4.71 -15.07
N GLN A 49 -8.78 -5.59 -14.15
CA GLN A 49 -9.44 -6.88 -14.45
C GLN A 49 -8.65 -7.76 -15.44
N ALA A 50 -7.35 -7.52 -15.58
CA ALA A 50 -6.49 -8.29 -16.45
C ALA A 50 -6.05 -9.58 -15.74
N ASP A 51 -6.04 -10.70 -16.47
CA ASP A 51 -5.53 -11.97 -15.95
C ASP A 51 -4.00 -11.97 -15.81
N LEU A 52 -3.31 -11.20 -16.67
CA LEU A 52 -1.87 -11.05 -16.72
C LEU A 52 -1.49 -9.58 -16.92
N VAL A 53 -0.43 -9.14 -16.23
CA VAL A 53 0.17 -7.81 -16.42
C VAL A 53 1.57 -7.97 -16.98
N LEU A 54 1.84 -7.29 -18.09
CA LEU A 54 3.15 -7.31 -18.74
C LEU A 54 4.01 -6.15 -18.24
N SER A 55 5.27 -6.42 -17.95
CA SER A 55 6.28 -5.40 -17.65
C SER A 55 7.58 -5.68 -18.41
N GLN A 56 8.40 -4.65 -18.58
CA GLN A 56 9.75 -4.83 -19.09
C GLN A 56 10.56 -5.79 -18.19
N PRO A 57 11.46 -6.60 -18.78
CA PRO A 57 12.42 -7.37 -18.00
C PRO A 57 13.33 -6.41 -17.20
N ASP A 58 13.77 -6.86 -16.02
CA ASP A 58 14.63 -6.11 -15.10
C ASP A 58 14.06 -4.77 -14.59
N ALA A 59 12.78 -4.49 -14.81
CA ALA A 59 12.10 -3.37 -14.17
C ALA A 59 11.99 -3.63 -12.64
N MET A 60 12.29 -2.61 -11.84
CA MET A 60 12.19 -2.69 -10.38
C MET A 60 10.75 -2.85 -9.89
N ASP A 61 9.80 -2.28 -10.62
CA ASP A 61 8.37 -2.40 -10.43
C ASP A 61 7.67 -2.14 -11.77
N ILE A 62 6.41 -2.57 -11.92
CA ILE A 62 5.55 -2.25 -13.05
C ILE A 62 5.44 -0.72 -13.23
N MET A 63 5.49 0.05 -12.13
CA MET A 63 5.48 1.53 -12.16
C MET A 63 6.69 2.13 -12.90
N TYR A 64 7.79 1.38 -13.03
CA TYR A 64 9.00 1.82 -13.73
C TYR A 64 9.13 1.21 -15.13
N SER A 65 8.15 0.43 -15.57
CA SER A 65 8.12 -0.20 -16.88
C SER A 65 7.52 0.75 -17.92
N SER A 66 8.18 0.89 -19.07
CA SER A 66 7.65 1.61 -20.23
C SER A 66 7.56 0.65 -21.43
N LEU A 67 6.35 0.40 -21.90
CA LEU A 67 6.11 -0.46 -23.06
C LEU A 67 5.62 0.39 -24.24
N ASP A 68 6.13 0.09 -25.43
CA ASP A 68 5.68 0.71 -26.67
C ASP A 68 4.34 0.09 -27.11
N GLU A 69 3.43 0.89 -27.66
CA GLU A 69 2.12 0.40 -28.15
C GLU A 69 2.26 -0.64 -29.27
N SER A 70 3.40 -0.65 -29.99
CA SER A 70 3.69 -1.66 -31.02
C SER A 70 3.64 -3.12 -30.51
N TYR A 71 3.84 -3.35 -29.21
CA TYR A 71 3.73 -4.69 -28.62
C TYR A 71 2.29 -5.25 -28.66
N GLU A 72 1.24 -4.43 -28.76
CA GLU A 72 -0.13 -4.94 -28.84
C GLU A 72 -0.35 -5.84 -30.05
N GLY A 73 0.25 -5.50 -31.20
CA GLY A 73 0.17 -6.30 -32.42
C GLY A 73 0.91 -7.64 -32.32
N GLU A 74 2.06 -7.66 -31.63
CA GLU A 74 2.83 -8.88 -31.38
C GLU A 74 2.14 -9.81 -30.38
N LEU A 75 1.48 -9.26 -29.37
CA LEU A 75 0.73 -10.04 -28.38
C LEU A 75 -0.56 -10.63 -28.96
N ALA A 76 -1.24 -9.91 -29.86
CA ALA A 76 -2.49 -10.35 -30.47
C ALA A 76 -2.36 -11.64 -31.32
N VAL A 77 -1.15 -11.98 -31.78
CA VAL A 77 -0.90 -13.21 -32.56
C VAL A 77 -0.54 -14.43 -31.71
N ILE A 78 -0.37 -14.25 -30.39
CA ILE A 78 0.00 -15.34 -29.49
C ILE A 78 -1.25 -16.19 -29.16
N PRO A 79 -1.22 -17.52 -29.43
CA PRO A 79 -2.32 -18.41 -29.05
C PRO A 79 -2.56 -18.37 -27.53
N GLY A 80 -3.80 -18.10 -27.11
CA GLY A 80 -4.20 -18.02 -25.71
C GLY A 80 -4.39 -16.59 -25.19
N ILE A 81 -4.01 -15.57 -25.95
CA ILE A 81 -4.36 -14.18 -25.65
C ILE A 81 -5.68 -13.82 -26.35
N GLU A 82 -6.75 -13.64 -25.58
CA GLU A 82 -8.06 -13.24 -26.13
C GLU A 82 -8.13 -11.73 -26.37
N LYS A 83 -7.55 -10.93 -25.47
CA LYS A 83 -7.60 -9.47 -25.52
C LYS A 83 -6.39 -8.85 -24.84
N THR A 84 -5.91 -7.74 -25.40
CA THR A 84 -4.92 -6.87 -24.81
C THR A 84 -5.58 -5.55 -24.38
N SER A 85 -5.01 -4.90 -23.37
CA SER A 85 -5.41 -3.56 -22.94
C SER A 85 -4.18 -2.79 -22.50
N SER A 86 -4.02 -1.59 -23.04
CA SER A 86 -3.04 -0.63 -22.55
C SER A 86 -3.41 -0.11 -21.16
N MET A 87 -2.40 0.14 -20.32
CA MET A 87 -2.53 0.69 -18.98
C MET A 87 -1.55 1.85 -18.80
N ILE A 88 -2.05 3.00 -18.35
CA ILE A 88 -1.24 4.13 -17.92
C ILE A 88 -1.33 4.24 -16.41
N GLN A 89 -0.19 4.35 -15.75
CA GLN A 89 -0.09 4.46 -14.31
C GLN A 89 0.53 5.79 -13.92
N GLY A 90 -0.02 6.45 -12.90
CA GLY A 90 0.49 7.72 -12.40
C GLY A 90 0.21 7.88 -10.91
N PHE A 91 1.01 8.73 -10.27
CA PHE A 91 0.84 9.11 -8.87
C PHE A 91 -0.14 10.28 -8.77
N LEU A 92 -1.10 10.17 -7.86
CA LEU A 92 -2.11 11.18 -7.61
C LEU A 92 -2.15 11.44 -6.11
N THR A 93 -1.93 12.70 -5.73
CA THR A 93 -2.07 13.12 -4.34
C THR A 93 -3.51 12.91 -3.88
N ALA A 94 -3.69 12.10 -2.83
CA ALA A 94 -4.99 11.94 -2.21
C ALA A 94 -5.42 13.26 -1.53
N GLU A 95 -6.56 13.83 -1.92
CA GLU A 95 -7.06 15.12 -1.42
C GLU A 95 -7.14 15.17 0.13
N ASP A 96 -7.51 14.05 0.75
CA ASP A 96 -7.71 13.94 2.20
C ASP A 96 -6.53 13.29 2.97
N ALA A 97 -5.45 12.90 2.27
CA ALA A 97 -4.34 12.16 2.88
C ALA A 97 -2.98 12.57 2.30
N PRO A 98 -2.43 13.75 2.69
CA PRO A 98 -1.22 14.33 2.09
C PRO A 98 0.08 13.54 2.31
N TYR A 99 0.05 12.48 3.11
CA TYR A 99 1.19 11.59 3.35
C TYR A 99 1.29 10.42 2.36
N PHE A 100 0.28 10.24 1.50
CA PHE A 100 0.27 9.26 0.42
C PHE A 100 0.18 10.03 -0.91
N PHE A 101 1.26 9.92 -1.70
CA PHE A 101 1.42 10.51 -3.02
C PHE A 101 0.89 9.58 -4.12
#